data_AF-A0A373NYB7-F1
#
_entry.id   AF-A0A373NYB7-F1
#
_cell.length_a   1.000
_cell.length_b   1.000
_cell.length_c   1.000
_cell.angle_alpha   90.00
_cell.angle_beta   90.00
_cell.angle_gamma   90.00
#
_symmetry.space_group_name_H-M   'P 1'
#
loop_
_entity.id
_entity.type
_entity.pdbx_description
1 polymer ?
#
loop_
_entity_poly.entity_id
_entity_poly.type
_entity_poly.pdbx_seq_one_letter_code
_entity_poly.pdbx_strand_id
1 'polypeptide(L)'
;MAEEKTSCVLRLFGAPQGQLAGAVGQFAPQWKTQAQWKSRGGETLLALQAASPSGLKKAAQSLQAQFEADLYGAGDTSLAAAVVNALETHDRLLVCSDAAAGALLEARLETVPGAEKVFDFGALSYAHPKVGPQIEKRARARFKAEEPDAVRLALARAQAARRVVGSELAAGCAERGSEKVLVLSSKKGCWLRTVPSSDNAALWLLDMIRRAACDYPQAEGTGFLPARKAAQNGPAPEAGTNAAKPGNPRRKHHRGRWLLVLLLLAVLGAAVWYQYAMGGDWAKLAQLPQRIQTQGLDA
;
A
#
# COMPACT_ATOMS: atom_id res chain seq x y z
N MET A 1 19.08 23.45 21.44
CA MET A 1 19.85 23.53 20.18
C MET A 1 19.93 22.12 19.62
N ALA A 2 19.43 21.88 18.41
CA ALA A 2 19.49 20.55 17.80
C ALA A 2 20.95 20.26 17.43
N GLU A 3 21.47 19.13 17.90
CA GLU A 3 22.81 18.65 17.58
C GLU A 3 22.97 18.54 16.06
N GLU A 4 23.87 19.35 15.49
CA GLU A 4 24.12 19.39 14.05
C GLU A 4 24.91 18.17 13.61
N LYS A 5 24.19 17.07 13.36
CA LYS A 5 24.81 15.80 12.96
C LYS A 5 25.34 15.88 11.53
N THR A 6 26.60 15.53 11.35
CA THR A 6 27.26 15.38 10.05
C THR A 6 27.28 13.93 9.56
N SER A 7 26.75 13.00 10.37
CA SER A 7 26.59 11.59 10.01
C SER A 7 25.20 11.08 10.32
N CYS A 8 24.76 10.08 9.55
CA CYS A 8 23.57 9.30 9.86
C CYS A 8 23.65 7.88 9.28
N VAL A 9 22.84 6.98 9.82
CA VAL A 9 22.65 5.64 9.25
C VAL A 9 21.24 5.55 8.72
N LEU A 10 21.10 5.28 7.42
CA LEU A 10 19.84 4.96 6.77
C LEU A 10 19.66 3.45 6.71
N ARG A 11 18.43 2.99 6.92
CA ARG A 11 18.08 1.58 6.90
C ARG A 11 17.15 1.32 5.72
N LEU A 12 17.59 0.44 4.84
CA LEU A 12 16.86 0.03 3.65
C LEU A 12 16.57 -1.45 3.71
N PHE A 13 15.47 -1.87 3.09
CA PHE A 13 15.15 -3.28 2.91
C PHE A 13 14.72 -3.55 1.47
N GLY A 14 15.26 -4.59 0.84
CA GLY A 14 14.97 -4.95 -0.55
C GLY A 14 15.56 -4.00 -1.61
N ALA A 15 16.48 -3.11 -1.22
CA ALA A 15 17.08 -2.13 -2.14
C ALA A 15 18.02 -2.81 -3.16
N PRO A 16 17.85 -2.55 -4.48
CA PRO A 16 18.75 -3.07 -5.50
C PRO A 16 20.16 -2.50 -5.37
N GLN A 17 21.14 -3.32 -5.03
CA GLN A 17 22.50 -2.88 -4.68
C GLN A 17 23.19 -2.08 -5.79
N GLY A 18 23.00 -2.47 -7.06
CA GLY A 18 23.55 -1.74 -8.21
C GLY A 18 22.96 -0.33 -8.35
N GLN A 19 21.65 -0.16 -8.09
CA GLN A 19 21.01 1.15 -8.12
C GLN A 19 21.45 2.00 -6.93
N LEU A 20 21.61 1.39 -5.75
CA LEU A 20 22.11 2.06 -4.55
C LEU A 20 23.53 2.59 -4.76
N ALA A 21 24.43 1.77 -5.30
CA ALA A 21 25.80 2.19 -5.61
C ALA A 21 25.81 3.35 -6.63
N GLY A 22 24.96 3.27 -7.66
CA GLY A 22 24.80 4.34 -8.64
C GLY A 22 24.31 5.65 -8.02
N ALA A 23 23.32 5.59 -7.13
CA ALA A 23 22.76 6.76 -6.45
C ALA A 23 23.78 7.44 -5.52
N VAL A 24 24.54 6.65 -4.77
CA VAL A 24 25.64 7.17 -3.94
C VAL A 24 26.71 7.84 -4.81
N GLY A 25 27.04 7.24 -5.95
CA GLY A 25 28.01 7.81 -6.90
C GLY A 25 27.56 9.13 -7.54
N GLN A 26 26.27 9.45 -7.50
CA GLN A 26 25.68 10.69 -8.03
C GLN A 26 25.62 11.82 -7.00
N PHE A 27 26.12 11.63 -5.78
CA PHE A 27 26.19 12.71 -4.81
C PHE A 27 26.98 13.90 -5.34
N ALA A 28 26.41 15.09 -5.15
CA ALA A 28 27.01 16.29 -5.67
C ALA A 28 28.36 16.55 -4.96
N PRO A 29 29.47 16.79 -5.69
CA PRO A 29 30.80 16.90 -5.10
C PRO A 29 30.91 17.94 -3.98
N GLN A 30 30.12 19.03 -4.08
CA GLN A 30 30.07 20.10 -3.09
C GLN A 30 29.52 19.66 -1.72
N TRP A 31 28.78 18.55 -1.64
CA TRP A 31 28.30 18.00 -0.36
C TRP A 31 29.40 17.24 0.39
N LYS A 32 30.49 16.86 -0.31
CA LYS A 32 31.61 16.06 0.23
C LYS A 32 31.10 14.88 1.06
N THR A 33 30.07 14.20 0.56
CA THR A 33 29.41 13.12 1.28
C THR A 33 30.04 11.79 0.89
N GLN A 34 30.49 11.04 1.89
CA GLN A 34 30.93 9.67 1.76
C GLN A 34 29.81 8.76 2.24
N ALA A 35 29.70 7.59 1.61
CA ALA A 35 28.79 6.55 2.05
C ALA A 35 29.49 5.21 2.14
N GLN A 36 29.10 4.43 3.12
CA GLN A 36 29.49 3.03 3.28
C GLN A 36 28.25 2.22 3.57
N TRP A 37 28.14 1.01 3.02
CA TRP A 37 27.02 0.14 3.34
C TRP A 37 27.42 -1.29 3.62
N LYS A 38 26.58 -1.95 4.40
CA LYS A 38 26.62 -3.39 4.65
C LYS A 38 25.25 -3.98 4.41
N SER A 39 25.22 -5.14 3.77
CA SER A 39 23.98 -5.82 3.40
C SER A 39 23.98 -7.23 3.98
N ARG A 40 22.86 -7.64 4.55
CA ARG A 40 22.65 -9.00 5.08
C ARG A 40 21.23 -9.45 4.75
N GLY A 41 21.12 -10.48 3.91
CA GLY A 41 19.82 -10.88 3.35
C GLY A 41 19.19 -9.70 2.62
N GLY A 42 17.91 -9.43 2.90
CA GLY A 42 17.20 -8.27 2.36
C GLY A 42 17.56 -6.90 2.97
N GLU A 43 18.25 -6.84 4.11
CA GLU A 43 18.49 -5.56 4.81
C GLU A 43 19.83 -4.92 4.39
N THR A 44 19.82 -3.61 4.21
CA THR A 44 21.01 -2.79 3.93
C THR A 44 21.10 -1.62 4.91
N LEU A 45 22.23 -1.52 5.62
CA LEU A 45 22.56 -0.37 6.46
C LEU A 45 23.52 0.53 5.68
N LEU A 46 23.12 1.78 5.46
CA LEU A 46 23.89 2.79 4.73
C LEU A 46 24.31 3.91 5.67
N ALA A 47 25.59 3.96 6.01
CA ALA A 47 26.18 5.05 6.75
C ALA A 47 26.55 6.19 5.80
N LEU A 48 26.08 7.39 6.10
CA LEU A 48 26.43 8.62 5.40
C LEU A 48 27.27 9.51 6.32
N GLN A 49 28.32 10.10 5.77
CA GLN A 49 29.14 11.11 6.43
C GLN A 49 29.33 12.27 5.46
N ALA A 50 28.93 13.48 5.85
CA ALA A 50 29.13 14.69 5.06
C ALA A 50 30.05 15.68 5.78
N ALA A 51 30.57 16.67 5.04
CA ALA A 51 31.36 17.75 5.63
C ALA A 51 30.51 18.79 6.38
N SER A 52 29.20 18.83 6.13
CA SER A 52 28.27 19.74 6.80
C SER A 52 26.89 19.09 7.00
N PRO A 53 26.10 19.55 7.99
CA PRO A 53 24.73 19.05 8.22
C PRO A 53 23.81 19.29 7.03
N SER A 54 23.99 20.41 6.32
CA SER A 54 23.20 20.71 5.12
C SER A 54 23.54 19.79 3.95
N GLY A 55 24.82 19.40 3.79
CA GLY A 55 25.25 18.39 2.84
C GLY A 55 24.65 17.02 3.16
N LEU A 56 24.70 16.62 4.43
CA LEU A 56 24.09 15.37 4.90
C LEU A 56 22.59 15.32 4.60
N LYS A 57 21.86 16.40 4.94
CA LYS A 57 20.42 16.49 4.71
C LYS A 57 20.09 16.35 3.22
N LYS A 58 20.85 17.00 2.34
CA LYS A 58 20.65 16.90 0.87
C LYS A 58 20.93 15.50 0.35
N ALA A 59 22.00 14.85 0.80
CA ALA A 59 22.33 13.48 0.41
C ALA A 59 21.25 12.49 0.87
N ALA A 60 20.81 12.60 2.13
CA ALA A 60 19.73 11.77 2.68
C ALA A 60 18.40 12.00 1.94
N GLN A 61 18.04 13.24 1.63
CA GLN A 61 16.84 13.57 0.85
C GLN A 61 16.91 13.03 -0.59
N SER A 62 18.09 13.09 -1.22
CA SER A 62 18.30 12.51 -2.55
C SER A 62 18.05 11.01 -2.56
N LEU A 63 18.56 10.29 -1.55
CA LEU A 63 18.30 8.87 -1.39
C LEU A 63 16.84 8.57 -1.05
N GLN A 64 16.22 9.36 -0.17
CA GLN A 64 14.81 9.21 0.17
C GLN A 64 13.91 9.36 -1.07
N ALA A 65 14.21 10.31 -1.96
CA ALA A 65 13.46 10.50 -3.19
C ALA A 65 13.59 9.33 -4.17
N GLN A 66 14.75 8.66 -4.19
CA GLN A 66 15.02 7.56 -5.11
C GLN A 66 14.60 6.18 -4.56
N PHE A 67 14.71 5.99 -3.24
CA PHE A 67 14.48 4.72 -2.54
C PHE A 67 13.36 4.84 -1.51
N GLU A 68 12.37 5.69 -1.74
CA GLU A 68 11.26 5.95 -0.80
C GLU A 68 10.60 4.66 -0.30
N ALA A 69 10.39 3.72 -1.22
CA ALA A 69 9.78 2.44 -0.89
C ALA A 69 10.73 1.52 -0.10
N ASP A 70 12.05 1.62 -0.28
CA ASP A 70 13.04 0.74 0.34
C ASP A 70 13.54 1.26 1.69
N LEU A 71 13.58 2.58 1.84
CA LEU A 71 13.99 3.25 3.07
C LEU A 71 12.87 3.14 4.11
N TYR A 72 13.14 2.41 5.19
CA TYR A 72 12.15 2.18 6.24
C TYR A 72 12.44 2.94 7.53
N GLY A 73 13.66 3.45 7.70
CA GLY A 73 14.04 4.18 8.91
C GLY A 73 15.47 4.69 8.90
N ALA A 74 15.84 5.30 10.03
CA ALA A 74 17.20 5.79 10.29
C ALA A 74 17.62 5.46 11.72
N GLY A 75 18.94 5.44 11.96
CA GLY A 75 19.52 5.13 13.28
C GLY A 75 19.13 3.75 13.76
N ASP A 76 18.49 3.69 14.93
CA ASP A 76 18.13 2.44 15.62
C ASP A 76 16.71 1.95 15.32
N THR A 77 16.02 2.58 14.37
CA THR A 77 14.66 2.18 13.98
C THR A 77 14.66 0.73 13.50
N SER A 78 13.92 -0.15 14.18
CA SER A 78 13.75 -1.53 13.75
C SER A 78 12.68 -1.63 12.65
N LEU A 79 12.80 -2.64 11.79
CA LEU A 79 11.78 -2.88 10.75
C LEU A 79 10.39 -3.17 11.34
N ALA A 80 10.34 -3.84 12.49
CA ALA A 80 9.10 -4.11 13.21
C ALA A 80 8.44 -2.81 13.70
N ALA A 81 9.21 -1.87 14.27
CA ALA A 81 8.72 -0.56 14.65
C ALA A 81 8.21 0.24 13.44
N ALA A 82 8.92 0.17 12.31
CA ALA A 82 8.49 0.82 11.07
C ALA A 82 7.17 0.23 10.52
N VAL A 83 6.94 -1.08 10.67
CA VAL A 83 5.68 -1.73 10.31
C VAL A 83 4.53 -1.26 11.18
N VAL A 84 4.69 -1.28 12.50
CA VAL A 84 3.64 -0.83 13.44
C VAL A 84 3.29 0.63 13.16
N ASN A 85 4.29 1.49 13.04
CA ASN A 85 4.08 2.90 12.71
C ASN A 85 3.37 3.08 11.35
N ALA A 86 3.73 2.30 10.33
CA ALA A 86 3.08 2.37 9.02
C ALA A 86 1.61 1.91 9.06
N LEU A 87 1.31 0.85 9.82
CA LEU A 87 -0.05 0.36 9.99
C LEU A 87 -0.89 1.37 10.79
N GLU A 88 -0.35 1.91 11.88
CA GLU A 88 -1.03 2.93 12.70
C GLU A 88 -1.28 4.21 11.90
N THR A 89 -0.26 4.73 11.21
CA THR A 89 -0.37 5.98 10.42
C THR A 89 -1.41 5.90 9.31
N HIS A 90 -1.65 4.69 8.78
CA HIS A 90 -2.59 4.46 7.68
C HIS A 90 -3.89 3.76 8.11
N ASP A 91 -4.14 3.66 9.43
CA ASP A 91 -5.32 3.02 10.01
C ASP A 91 -5.61 1.63 9.43
N ARG A 92 -4.60 0.74 9.45
CA ARG A 92 -4.72 -0.60 8.88
C ARG A 92 -4.53 -1.68 9.93
N LEU A 93 -5.50 -2.59 9.99
CA LEU A 93 -5.42 -3.83 10.75
C LEU A 93 -4.74 -4.92 9.92
N LEU A 94 -3.74 -5.56 10.53
CA LEU A 94 -3.10 -6.77 10.06
C LEU A 94 -3.59 -7.96 10.88
N VAL A 95 -3.84 -9.09 10.20
CA VAL A 95 -4.08 -10.38 10.85
C VAL A 95 -3.24 -11.48 10.21
N CYS A 96 -3.02 -12.58 10.91
CA CYS A 96 -2.45 -13.79 10.34
C CYS A 96 -3.54 -14.78 9.93
N SER A 97 -3.32 -15.53 8.85
CA SER A 97 -4.26 -16.55 8.37
C SER A 97 -3.93 -17.97 8.79
N ASP A 98 -2.72 -18.18 9.32
CA ASP A 98 -2.20 -19.46 9.76
C ASP A 98 -1.10 -19.25 10.80
N ALA A 99 -0.80 -20.32 11.55
CA ALA A 99 0.21 -20.32 12.61
C ALA A 99 1.63 -20.12 12.08
N ALA A 100 1.92 -20.46 10.82
CA ALA A 100 3.24 -20.27 10.25
C ALA A 100 3.54 -18.78 10.04
N ALA A 101 2.57 -17.99 9.57
CA ALA A 101 2.68 -16.54 9.52
C ALA A 101 2.71 -15.91 10.92
N GLY A 102 1.86 -16.41 11.84
CA GLY A 102 1.88 -16.01 13.26
C GLY A 102 3.27 -16.13 13.88
N ALA A 103 3.90 -17.31 13.77
CA ALA A 103 5.23 -17.58 14.30
C ALA A 103 6.34 -16.69 13.71
N LEU A 104 6.18 -16.20 12.47
CA LEU A 104 7.14 -15.25 11.88
C LEU A 104 7.03 -13.85 12.50
N LEU A 105 5.81 -13.43 12.86
CA LEU A 105 5.49 -12.04 13.19
C LEU A 105 5.35 -11.78 14.70
N GLU A 106 4.71 -12.68 15.45
CA GLU A 106 4.26 -12.44 16.83
C GLU A 106 5.42 -12.04 17.74
N ALA A 107 6.47 -12.86 17.83
CA ALA A 107 7.64 -12.57 18.68
C ALA A 107 8.37 -11.26 18.31
N ARG A 108 8.19 -10.75 17.08
CA ARG A 108 8.83 -9.52 16.60
C ARG A 108 7.99 -8.28 16.86
N LEU A 109 6.67 -8.43 16.83
CA LEU A 109 5.73 -7.33 17.03
C LEU A 109 5.32 -7.18 18.49
N GLU A 110 5.35 -8.25 19.28
CA GLU A 110 4.96 -8.24 20.71
C GLU A 110 5.77 -7.24 21.54
N THR A 111 7.04 -7.06 21.21
CA THR A 111 7.93 -6.12 21.93
C THR A 111 7.83 -4.67 21.42
N VAL A 112 7.02 -4.42 20.38
CA VAL A 112 6.90 -3.09 19.78
C VAL A 112 5.68 -2.37 20.37
N PRO A 113 5.86 -1.19 20.99
CA PRO A 113 4.75 -0.40 21.51
C PRO A 113 3.71 -0.07 20.43
N GLY A 114 2.42 -0.26 20.73
CA GLY A 114 1.31 0.03 19.82
C GLY A 114 0.96 -1.10 18.85
N ALA A 115 1.74 -2.18 18.82
CA ALA A 115 1.46 -3.34 17.96
C ALA A 115 0.07 -3.93 18.21
N GLU A 116 -0.41 -3.93 19.46
CA GLU A 116 -1.72 -4.42 19.88
C GLU A 116 -2.90 -3.68 19.23
N LYS A 117 -2.69 -2.47 18.72
CA LYS A 117 -3.73 -1.68 18.05
C LYS A 117 -3.90 -2.07 16.58
N VAL A 118 -2.84 -2.62 15.98
CA VAL A 118 -2.76 -2.86 14.53
C VAL A 118 -2.55 -4.33 14.16
N PHE A 119 -2.26 -5.18 15.13
CA PHE A 119 -2.07 -6.61 14.94
C PHE A 119 -2.78 -7.41 16.03
N ASP A 120 -3.51 -8.44 15.61
CA ASP A 120 -4.41 -9.19 16.50
C ASP A 120 -3.76 -10.36 17.24
N PHE A 121 -2.48 -10.65 16.97
CA PHE A 121 -1.73 -11.77 17.55
C PHE A 121 -2.50 -13.11 17.48
N GLY A 122 -3.29 -13.30 16.42
CA GLY A 122 -4.10 -14.50 16.22
C GLY A 122 -5.39 -14.57 17.04
N ALA A 123 -5.56 -13.72 18.07
CA ALA A 123 -6.65 -13.79 19.03
C ALA A 123 -8.04 -13.57 18.39
N LEU A 124 -8.11 -12.84 17.28
CA LEU A 124 -9.34 -12.59 16.52
C LEU A 124 -9.38 -13.31 15.17
N SER A 125 -8.33 -14.06 14.82
CA SER A 125 -8.15 -14.65 13.50
C SER A 125 -7.87 -16.16 13.57
N TYR A 126 -6.66 -16.58 13.22
CA TYR A 126 -6.34 -17.99 12.98
C TYR A 126 -6.30 -18.83 14.26
N ALA A 127 -5.96 -18.24 15.41
CA ALA A 127 -5.91 -18.94 16.70
C ALA A 127 -7.25 -18.92 17.44
N HIS A 128 -8.22 -18.10 17.01
CA HIS A 128 -9.52 -18.01 17.64
C HIS A 128 -10.36 -19.28 17.39
N PRO A 129 -10.93 -19.91 18.44
CA PRO A 129 -11.53 -21.25 18.35
C PRO A 129 -12.74 -21.35 17.41
N LYS A 130 -13.43 -20.23 17.14
CA LYS A 130 -14.55 -20.20 16.18
C LYS A 130 -14.16 -19.64 14.81
N VAL A 131 -13.23 -18.69 14.77
CA VAL A 131 -12.90 -17.94 13.54
C VAL A 131 -11.86 -18.69 12.73
N GLY A 132 -10.85 -19.29 13.37
CA GLY A 132 -9.85 -20.13 12.70
C GLY A 132 -10.49 -21.26 11.86
N PRO A 133 -11.37 -22.10 12.42
CA PRO A 133 -12.09 -23.11 11.65
C PRO A 133 -12.98 -22.53 10.53
N GLN A 134 -13.57 -21.35 10.73
CA GLN A 134 -14.37 -20.68 9.72
C GLN A 134 -13.51 -20.20 8.53
N ILE A 135 -12.33 -19.65 8.81
CA ILE A 135 -11.33 -19.27 7.79
C ILE A 135 -10.94 -20.51 6.99
N GLU A 136 -10.62 -21.60 7.68
CA GLU A 136 -10.22 -22.86 7.04
C GLU A 136 -11.31 -23.45 6.14
N LYS A 137 -12.54 -23.53 6.67
CA LYS A 137 -13.71 -24.00 5.92
C LYS A 137 -13.93 -23.16 4.66
N ARG A 138 -13.84 -21.83 4.77
CA ARG A 138 -14.04 -20.92 3.63
C ARG A 138 -12.90 -20.99 2.62
N ALA A 139 -11.67 -21.22 3.06
CA ALA A 139 -10.52 -21.42 2.17
C ALA A 139 -10.67 -22.71 1.36
N ARG A 140 -10.97 -23.83 2.04
CA ARG A 140 -11.12 -25.15 1.40
C ARG A 140 -12.33 -25.27 0.49
N ALA A 141 -13.42 -24.57 0.80
CA ALA A 141 -14.63 -24.57 -0.05
C ALA A 141 -14.37 -24.14 -1.51
N ARG A 142 -13.23 -23.48 -1.80
CA ARG A 142 -12.84 -23.10 -3.16
C ARG A 142 -12.32 -24.25 -4.01
N PHE A 143 -11.76 -25.28 -3.38
CA PHE A 143 -11.03 -26.35 -4.06
C PHE A 143 -11.87 -27.61 -4.30
N LYS A 144 -13.16 -27.61 -3.94
CA LYS A 144 -14.07 -28.77 -4.10
C LYS A 144 -13.41 -30.05 -3.53
N ALA A 145 -13.32 -31.12 -4.32
CA ALA A 145 -12.71 -32.41 -3.95
C ALA A 145 -11.24 -32.53 -4.38
N GLU A 146 -10.64 -31.48 -4.94
CA GLU A 146 -9.22 -31.45 -5.28
C GLU A 146 -8.42 -31.06 -4.02
N GLU A 147 -7.37 -31.81 -3.71
CA GLU A 147 -6.46 -31.44 -2.64
C GLU A 147 -5.57 -30.27 -3.10
N PRO A 148 -5.69 -29.07 -2.49
CA PRO A 148 -4.94 -27.91 -2.95
C PRO A 148 -3.47 -28.04 -2.52
N ASP A 149 -2.56 -27.56 -3.37
CA ASP A 149 -1.19 -27.34 -2.93
C ASP A 149 -1.13 -26.32 -1.78
N ALA A 150 -0.07 -26.43 -0.97
CA ALA A 150 0.09 -25.62 0.24
C ALA A 150 0.06 -24.11 -0.04
N VAL A 151 0.57 -23.65 -1.19
CA VAL A 151 0.62 -22.23 -1.55
C VAL A 151 -0.77 -21.72 -1.94
N ARG A 152 -1.52 -22.47 -2.76
CA ARG A 152 -2.94 -22.17 -3.08
C ARG A 152 -3.79 -22.15 -1.81
N LEU A 153 -3.55 -23.08 -0.88
CA LEU A 153 -4.28 -23.12 0.39
C LEU A 153 -3.94 -21.91 1.27
N ALA A 154 -2.67 -21.57 1.46
CA ALA A 154 -2.26 -20.38 2.21
C ALA A 154 -2.81 -19.08 1.59
N LEU A 155 -2.82 -18.98 0.26
CA LEU A 155 -3.45 -17.88 -0.46
C LEU A 155 -4.95 -17.77 -0.19
N ALA A 156 -5.66 -18.90 -0.24
CA ALA A 156 -7.09 -18.94 0.04
C ALA A 156 -7.38 -18.60 1.52
N ARG A 157 -6.55 -19.07 2.45
CA ARG A 157 -6.62 -18.74 3.89
C ARG A 157 -6.40 -17.25 4.12
N ALA A 158 -5.35 -16.65 3.57
CA ALA A 158 -5.08 -15.21 3.70
C ALA A 158 -6.27 -14.36 3.22
N GLN A 159 -6.86 -14.72 2.08
CA GLN A 159 -8.05 -14.03 1.59
C GLN A 159 -9.30 -14.27 2.44
N ALA A 160 -9.46 -15.48 2.99
CA ALA A 160 -10.58 -15.82 3.86
C ALA A 160 -10.46 -15.08 5.20
N ALA A 161 -9.30 -15.10 5.84
CA ALA A 161 -8.99 -14.39 7.08
C ALA A 161 -9.34 -12.91 6.95
N ARG A 162 -8.81 -12.24 5.92
CA ARG A 162 -9.11 -10.83 5.65
C ARG A 162 -10.61 -10.53 5.56
N ARG A 163 -11.39 -11.43 4.93
CA ARG A 163 -12.83 -11.24 4.73
C ARG A 163 -13.68 -11.62 5.94
N VAL A 164 -13.24 -12.59 6.74
CA VAL A 164 -13.97 -13.05 7.93
C VAL A 164 -13.75 -12.09 9.08
N VAL A 165 -12.51 -11.64 9.28
CA VAL A 165 -12.16 -10.69 10.34
C VAL A 165 -12.49 -9.25 9.94
N GLY A 166 -12.47 -8.95 8.64
CA GLY A 166 -12.73 -7.60 8.13
C GLY A 166 -11.49 -6.69 8.15
N SER A 167 -10.28 -7.27 8.16
CA SER A 167 -9.02 -6.53 8.18
C SER A 167 -8.61 -5.95 6.81
N GLU A 168 -7.70 -4.98 6.81
CA GLU A 168 -7.11 -4.40 5.61
C GLU A 168 -6.12 -5.35 4.97
N LEU A 169 -5.31 -6.01 5.81
CA LEU A 169 -4.24 -6.92 5.40
C LEU A 169 -4.36 -8.25 6.14
N ALA A 170 -4.00 -9.34 5.45
CA ALA A 170 -3.85 -10.65 6.06
C ALA A 170 -2.61 -11.36 5.54
N ALA A 171 -1.72 -11.75 6.45
CA ALA A 171 -0.48 -12.46 6.15
C ALA A 171 -0.69 -13.98 6.27
N GLY A 172 -0.08 -14.73 5.36
CA GLY A 172 -0.05 -16.20 5.37
C GLY A 172 1.32 -16.72 4.95
N CYS A 173 1.60 -17.97 5.29
CA CYS A 173 2.87 -18.62 4.95
C CYS A 173 2.62 -20.08 4.55
N ALA A 174 3.30 -20.51 3.50
CA ALA A 174 3.36 -21.91 3.09
C ALA A 174 4.81 -22.36 2.94
N GLU A 175 5.06 -23.65 3.13
CA GLU A 175 6.33 -24.26 2.82
C GLU A 175 6.30 -24.87 1.42
N ARG A 176 7.40 -24.73 0.68
CA ARG A 176 7.59 -25.33 -0.64
C ARG A 176 9.01 -25.90 -0.69
N GLY A 177 9.14 -27.19 -0.36
CA GLY A 177 10.46 -27.80 -0.19
C GLY A 177 11.20 -27.16 0.98
N SER A 178 12.42 -26.67 0.74
CA SER A 178 13.21 -25.92 1.72
C SER A 178 12.87 -24.43 1.79
N GLU A 179 12.03 -23.92 0.87
CA GLU A 179 11.70 -22.50 0.77
C GLU A 179 10.39 -22.17 1.49
N LYS A 180 10.23 -20.90 1.86
CA LYS A 180 8.96 -20.37 2.40
C LYS A 180 8.32 -19.46 1.37
N VAL A 181 7.05 -19.66 1.09
CA VAL A 181 6.24 -18.78 0.26
C VAL A 181 5.39 -17.90 1.18
N LEU A 182 5.75 -16.63 1.22
CA LEU A 182 5.03 -15.59 1.94
C LEU A 182 3.86 -15.11 1.09
N VAL A 183 2.70 -14.95 1.74
CA VAL A 183 1.50 -14.41 1.12
C VAL A 183 1.00 -13.22 1.92
N LEU A 184 0.67 -12.13 1.22
CA LEU A 184 0.01 -10.99 1.83
C LEU A 184 -1.24 -10.64 1.02
N SER A 185 -2.42 -10.80 1.63
CA SER A 185 -3.70 -10.47 1.02
C SER A 185 -4.14 -9.06 1.38
N SER A 186 -4.65 -8.32 0.39
CA SER A 186 -5.34 -7.04 0.55
C SER A 186 -6.67 -7.05 -0.22
N LYS A 187 -7.38 -5.92 -0.17
CA LYS A 187 -8.57 -5.69 -1.01
C LYS A 187 -8.25 -5.73 -2.51
N LYS A 188 -7.06 -5.27 -2.91
CA LYS A 188 -6.65 -5.14 -4.33
C LYS A 188 -6.25 -6.50 -4.93
N GLY A 189 -5.69 -7.39 -4.13
CA GLY A 189 -5.16 -8.69 -4.55
C GLY A 189 -4.27 -9.30 -3.50
N CYS A 190 -3.41 -10.23 -3.91
CA CYS A 190 -2.44 -10.86 -3.02
C CYS A 190 -1.04 -10.72 -3.60
N TRP A 191 -0.08 -10.41 -2.74
CA TRP A 191 1.34 -10.51 -3.05
C TRP A 191 1.87 -11.86 -2.64
N LEU A 192 2.79 -12.42 -3.43
CA LEU A 192 3.48 -13.66 -3.14
C LEU A 192 4.99 -13.48 -3.32
N ARG A 193 5.76 -14.01 -2.37
CA ARG A 193 7.21 -14.02 -2.43
C ARG A 193 7.74 -15.37 -1.96
N THR A 194 8.60 -16.00 -2.74
CA THR A 194 9.39 -17.14 -2.29
C THR A 194 10.66 -16.62 -1.64
N VAL A 195 10.97 -17.12 -0.44
CA VAL A 195 12.17 -16.79 0.32
C VAL A 195 12.98 -18.07 0.52
N PRO A 196 14.26 -18.09 0.10
CA PRO A 196 15.13 -19.25 0.32
C PRO A 196 15.41 -19.42 1.82
N SER A 197 15.70 -20.65 2.25
CA SER A 197 15.98 -20.97 3.67
C SER A 197 17.20 -20.23 4.25
N SER A 198 18.12 -19.78 3.40
CA SER A 198 19.29 -18.99 3.80
C SER A 198 18.96 -17.55 4.21
N ASP A 199 17.74 -17.09 3.95
CA ASP A 199 17.30 -15.72 4.22
C ASP A 199 16.18 -15.68 5.26
N ASN A 200 15.96 -14.50 5.84
CA ASN A 200 15.02 -14.31 6.93
C ASN A 200 13.61 -13.99 6.42
N ALA A 201 12.78 -15.04 6.29
CA ALA A 201 11.39 -14.92 5.85
C ALA A 201 10.55 -13.94 6.69
N ALA A 202 10.83 -13.78 7.99
CA ALA A 202 10.10 -12.84 8.83
C ALA A 202 10.37 -11.38 8.46
N LEU A 203 11.62 -11.04 8.14
CA LEU A 203 11.97 -9.68 7.72
C LEU A 203 11.36 -9.34 6.35
N TRP A 204 11.37 -10.30 5.42
CA TRP A 204 10.68 -10.12 4.13
C TRP A 204 9.18 -9.93 4.30
N LEU A 205 8.53 -10.69 5.20
CA LEU A 205 7.10 -10.52 5.47
C LEU A 205 6.80 -9.15 6.09
N LEU A 206 7.61 -8.70 7.06
CA LEU A 206 7.49 -7.37 7.66
C LEU A 206 7.62 -6.26 6.61
N ASP A 207 8.62 -6.33 5.72
CA ASP A 207 8.78 -5.32 4.67
C ASP A 207 7.61 -5.34 3.67
N MET A 208 7.12 -6.53 3.32
CA MET A 208 5.93 -6.65 2.47
C MET A 208 4.72 -5.95 3.10
N ILE A 209 4.50 -6.14 4.40
CA ILE A 209 3.42 -5.50 5.16
C ILE A 209 3.61 -3.99 5.18
N ARG A 210 4.81 -3.50 5.56
CA ARG A 210 5.11 -2.07 5.62
C ARG A 210 4.81 -1.37 4.30
N ARG A 211 5.32 -1.91 3.19
CA ARG A 211 5.09 -1.36 1.85
C ARG A 211 3.62 -1.39 1.46
N ALA A 212 2.92 -2.48 1.77
CA ALA A 212 1.48 -2.56 1.50
C ALA A 212 0.68 -1.55 2.34
N ALA A 213 1.10 -1.29 3.58
CA ALA A 213 0.46 -0.31 4.45
C ALA A 213 0.60 1.11 3.89
N CYS A 214 1.78 1.45 3.39
CA CYS A 214 2.08 2.73 2.75
C CYS A 214 1.67 2.81 1.27
N ASP A 215 1.04 1.77 0.69
CA ASP A 215 0.74 1.67 -0.73
C ASP A 215 1.98 1.80 -1.67
N TYR A 216 3.16 1.45 -1.17
CA TYR A 216 4.41 1.42 -1.94
C TYR A 216 4.51 0.18 -2.86
N PRO A 217 5.31 0.28 -3.94
CA PRO A 217 5.66 -0.90 -4.74
C PRO A 217 6.43 -1.90 -3.87
N GLN A 218 6.09 -3.18 -4.04
CA GLN A 218 6.78 -4.29 -3.38
C GLN A 218 8.19 -4.48 -3.94
N ALA A 219 9.08 -5.01 -3.09
CA ALA A 219 10.45 -5.30 -3.46
C ALA A 219 10.53 -6.31 -4.63
N GLU A 220 11.62 -6.22 -5.40
CA GLU A 220 11.89 -7.08 -6.56
C GLU A 220 11.78 -8.57 -6.21
N GLY A 221 11.20 -9.37 -7.11
CA GLY A 221 10.91 -10.79 -6.88
C GLY A 221 9.57 -11.06 -6.18
N THR A 222 8.82 -10.03 -5.78
CA THR A 222 7.47 -10.18 -5.21
C THR A 222 6.42 -10.10 -6.32
N GLY A 223 5.72 -11.21 -6.56
CA GLY A 223 4.63 -11.28 -7.53
C GLY A 223 3.32 -10.70 -6.99
N PHE A 224 2.45 -10.21 -7.87
CA PHE A 224 1.10 -9.75 -7.50
C PHE A 224 0.01 -10.46 -8.28
N LEU A 225 -0.98 -10.97 -7.56
CA LEU A 225 -2.16 -11.63 -8.10
C LEU A 225 -3.41 -10.79 -7.81
N PRO A 226 -4.03 -10.17 -8.83
CA PRO A 226 -5.24 -9.36 -8.64
C PRO A 226 -6.40 -10.15 -8.04
N ALA A 227 -7.22 -9.52 -7.21
CA ALA A 227 -8.31 -10.20 -6.46
C ALA A 227 -9.27 -11.02 -7.35
N ARG A 228 -9.52 -10.58 -8.59
CA ARG A 228 -10.37 -11.29 -9.56
C ARG A 228 -9.74 -12.59 -10.09
N LYS A 229 -8.41 -12.62 -10.23
CA LYS A 229 -7.66 -13.82 -10.67
C LYS A 229 -7.32 -14.73 -9.50
N ALA A 230 -7.07 -14.15 -8.32
CA ALA A 230 -6.81 -14.88 -7.09
C ALA A 230 -8.01 -15.69 -6.56
N ALA A 231 -9.20 -15.49 -7.14
CA ALA A 231 -10.40 -16.26 -6.89
C ALA A 231 -10.63 -17.40 -7.90
N GLN A 232 -9.82 -17.48 -8.97
CA GLN A 232 -9.96 -18.49 -10.01
C GLN A 232 -9.05 -19.69 -9.68
N ASN A 233 -9.58 -20.91 -9.80
CA ASN A 233 -8.94 -22.17 -9.42
C ASN A 233 -7.80 -22.61 -10.36
N GLY A 234 -7.06 -21.67 -10.96
CA GLY A 234 -5.91 -21.97 -11.82
C GLY A 234 -4.73 -22.62 -11.08
N PRO A 235 -3.70 -23.07 -11.81
CA PRO A 235 -2.47 -23.63 -11.24
C PRO A 235 -1.82 -22.64 -10.27
N ALA A 236 -1.06 -23.17 -9.30
CA ALA A 236 -0.40 -22.37 -8.27
C ALA A 236 0.39 -21.23 -8.92
N PRO A 237 0.19 -19.97 -8.49
CA PRO A 237 1.00 -18.87 -9.00
C PRO A 237 2.45 -19.11 -8.57
N GLU A 238 3.36 -19.28 -9.53
CA GLU A 238 4.78 -19.28 -9.20
C GLU A 238 5.16 -17.88 -8.73
N ALA A 239 5.84 -17.79 -7.58
CA ALA A 239 6.43 -16.55 -7.15
C ALA A 239 7.47 -16.13 -8.19
N GLY A 240 7.29 -14.96 -8.80
CA GLY A 240 8.20 -14.42 -9.80
C GLY A 240 7.73 -14.48 -11.27
N THR A 241 6.76 -15.32 -11.65
CA THR A 241 6.30 -15.36 -13.08
C THR A 241 5.18 -14.37 -13.40
N ASN A 242 4.53 -13.80 -12.38
CA ASN A 242 3.66 -12.64 -12.56
C ASN A 242 4.40 -11.35 -12.18
N ALA A 243 5.53 -11.07 -12.83
CA ALA A 243 5.95 -9.70 -13.08
C ALA A 243 4.99 -9.06 -14.10
N ALA A 244 3.69 -9.05 -13.80
CA ALA A 244 2.86 -7.98 -14.31
C ALA A 244 3.43 -6.74 -13.66
N LYS A 245 4.32 -6.03 -14.37
CA LYS A 245 4.67 -4.64 -14.09
C LYS A 245 3.40 -3.99 -13.54
N PRO A 246 3.40 -3.35 -12.36
CA PRO A 246 2.24 -2.57 -11.95
C PRO A 246 1.99 -1.62 -13.13
N GLY A 247 0.92 -1.91 -13.88
CA GLY A 247 0.61 -1.16 -15.06
C GLY A 247 0.48 0.27 -14.59
N ASN A 248 1.29 1.15 -15.17
CA ASN A 248 1.31 2.60 -14.97
C ASN A 248 -0.08 3.04 -14.53
N PRO A 249 -0.27 3.71 -13.37
CA PRO A 249 -1.58 3.88 -12.76
C PRO A 249 -2.52 4.40 -13.83
N ARG A 250 -3.39 3.52 -14.34
CA ARG A 250 -4.32 3.86 -15.41
C ARG A 250 -5.22 4.90 -14.76
N ARG A 251 -4.95 6.18 -15.06
CA ARG A 251 -5.82 7.33 -14.78
C ARG A 251 -7.15 7.10 -15.49
N LYS A 252 -7.95 6.16 -15.00
CA LYS A 252 -9.29 5.85 -15.47
C LYS A 252 -10.20 5.98 -14.27
N HIS A 253 -10.59 7.23 -14.02
CA HIS A 253 -11.91 7.61 -13.49
C HIS A 253 -12.13 9.14 -13.48
N HIS A 254 -11.10 9.96 -13.71
CA HIS A 254 -11.28 11.42 -13.80
C HIS A 254 -11.72 11.93 -15.18
N ARG A 255 -11.22 11.37 -16.30
CA ARG A 255 -11.53 11.91 -17.64
C ARG A 255 -13.03 11.86 -18.01
N GLY A 256 -13.72 10.76 -17.71
CA GLY A 256 -15.16 10.65 -17.98
C GLY A 256 -16.00 11.59 -17.13
N ARG A 257 -15.61 11.82 -15.87
CA ARG A 257 -16.29 12.71 -14.93
C ARG A 257 -16.09 14.18 -15.31
N TRP A 258 -14.90 14.56 -15.77
CA TRP A 258 -14.62 15.90 -16.32
C TRP A 258 -15.35 16.14 -17.64
N LEU A 259 -15.43 15.15 -18.54
CA LEU A 259 -16.23 15.26 -19.77
C LEU A 259 -17.71 15.45 -19.48
N LEU A 260 -18.25 14.75 -18.47
CA LEU A 260 -19.65 14.91 -18.07
C LEU A 260 -19.94 16.30 -17.49
N VAL A 261 -19.02 16.83 -16.67
CA VAL A 261 -19.12 18.19 -16.12
C VAL A 261 -19.03 19.26 -17.21
N LEU A 262 -18.10 19.10 -18.17
CA LEU A 262 -17.99 20.03 -19.31
C LEU A 262 -19.24 19.99 -20.18
N LEU A 263 -19.84 18.82 -20.38
CA LEU A 263 -21.07 18.67 -21.15
C LEU A 263 -22.26 19.34 -20.44
N LEU A 264 -22.37 19.21 -19.12
CA LEU A 264 -23.39 19.90 -18.32
C LEU A 264 -23.23 21.43 -18.36
N LEU A 265 -21.99 21.93 -18.28
CA LEU A 265 -21.71 23.37 -18.40
C LEU A 265 -22.04 23.89 -19.80
N ALA A 266 -21.77 23.13 -20.85
CA ALA A 266 -22.13 23.50 -22.22
C ALA A 266 -23.65 23.58 -22.41
N VAL A 267 -24.41 22.63 -21.84
CA VAL A 267 -25.88 22.66 -21.87
C VAL A 267 -26.44 23.86 -21.10
N LEU A 268 -25.90 24.17 -19.92
CA LEU A 268 -26.28 25.35 -19.15
C LEU A 268 -25.95 26.66 -19.89
N GLY A 269 -24.76 26.75 -20.49
CA GLY A 269 -24.35 27.89 -21.30
C GLY A 269 -25.28 28.09 -22.51
N ALA A 270 -25.66 27.00 -23.19
CA ALA A 270 -26.60 27.05 -24.30
C ALA A 270 -28.02 27.46 -23.85
N ALA A 271 -28.48 27.01 -22.69
CA ALA A 271 -29.78 27.41 -22.13
C ALA A 271 -29.82 28.90 -21.76
N VAL A 272 -28.77 29.42 -21.12
CA VAL A 272 -28.64 30.85 -20.79
C VAL A 272 -28.52 31.68 -22.07
N TRP A 273 -27.72 31.24 -23.03
CA TRP A 273 -27.60 31.92 -24.33
C TRP A 273 -28.93 31.92 -25.09
N TYR A 274 -29.67 30.81 -25.08
CA TYR A 274 -30.99 30.72 -25.70
C TYR A 274 -32.00 31.67 -25.04
N GLN A 275 -31.99 31.79 -23.70
CA GLN A 275 -32.81 32.77 -22.98
C GLN A 275 -32.46 34.21 -23.32
N TYR A 276 -31.18 34.51 -23.55
CA TYR A 276 -30.72 35.82 -23.98
C TYR A 276 -30.99 36.13 -25.46
N ALA A 277 -30.83 35.14 -26.34
CA ALA A 277 -30.92 35.30 -27.80
C ALA A 277 -32.36 35.25 -28.33
N MET A 278 -33.25 34.48 -27.71
CA MET A 278 -34.67 34.37 -28.10
C MET A 278 -35.57 35.42 -27.45
N GLY A 279 -35.00 36.52 -26.95
CA GLY A 279 -35.77 37.67 -26.47
C GLY A 279 -36.75 37.27 -25.38
N GLY A 280 -36.25 36.70 -24.27
CA GLY A 280 -37.05 36.49 -23.08
C GLY A 280 -37.85 37.75 -22.76
N ASP A 281 -39.17 37.61 -22.72
CA ASP A 281 -40.20 38.65 -22.75
C ASP A 281 -40.24 39.48 -21.44
N TRP A 282 -39.09 40.05 -21.04
CA TRP A 282 -38.93 40.92 -19.88
C TRP A 282 -39.76 42.21 -20.01
N ALA A 283 -40.11 42.59 -21.25
CA ALA A 283 -41.02 43.69 -21.53
C ALA A 283 -42.47 43.42 -21.07
N LYS A 284 -42.93 42.15 -21.02
CA LYS A 284 -44.25 41.80 -20.47
C LYS A 284 -44.30 41.82 -18.94
N LEU A 285 -43.17 41.62 -18.26
CA LEU A 285 -43.10 41.70 -16.79
C LEU A 285 -43.00 43.15 -16.30
N ALA A 286 -42.42 44.06 -17.09
CA ALA A 286 -42.33 45.48 -16.76
C ALA A 286 -43.68 46.24 -16.85
N GLN A 287 -44.72 45.66 -17.46
CA GLN A 287 -46.06 46.26 -17.56
C GLN A 287 -47.03 45.83 -16.44
N LEU A 288 -46.65 44.89 -15.58
CA LEU A 288 -47.48 44.43 -14.46
C LEU A 288 -47.68 45.43 -13.30
N PRO A 289 -46.84 46.46 -13.04
CA PRO A 289 -47.11 47.39 -11.95
C PRO A 289 -48.10 48.52 -12.31
N GLN A 290 -48.37 48.80 -13.60
CA GLN A 290 -49.27 49.91 -13.98
C GLN A 290 -50.75 49.53 -14.08
N ARG A 291 -51.10 48.24 -14.17
CA ARG A 291 -52.52 47.80 -14.21
C ARG A 291 -53.18 47.66 -12.83
N ILE A 292 -52.41 47.74 -11.74
CA ILE A 292 -52.95 47.63 -10.38
C ILE A 292 -53.32 49.01 -9.80
N GLN A 293 -52.84 50.11 -10.37
CA GLN A 293 -53.10 51.47 -9.85
C GLN A 293 -54.30 52.21 -10.48
N THR A 294 -54.96 51.67 -11.51
CA THR A 294 -56.07 52.36 -12.22
C THR A 294 -57.42 51.64 -12.13
N GLN A 295 -57.55 50.55 -11.37
CA GLN A 295 -58.83 49.91 -11.08
C GLN A 295 -58.91 49.59 -9.59
N GLY A 296 -59.51 50.48 -8.80
CA GLY A 296 -59.81 50.21 -7.38
C GLY A 296 -59.81 51.38 -6.41
N LEU A 297 -59.92 52.63 -6.87
CA LEU A 297 -60.43 53.76 -6.10
C LEU A 297 -61.48 54.40 -7.00
N ASP A 298 -62.74 53.98 -6.80
CA ASP A 298 -63.98 54.74 -6.98
C ASP A 298 -65.18 53.78 -7.06
N ALA A 299 -66.13 53.98 -6.13
CA ALA A 299 -67.48 53.41 -6.00
C ALA A 299 -67.64 51.94 -5.56
#